data_AF-A0A4Q5RGG3-F1
#
_entry.id   AF-A0A4Q5RGG3-F1
#
_cell.length_a   1.000
_cell.length_b   1.000
_cell.length_c   1.000
_cell.angle_alpha   90.00
_cell.angle_beta   90.00
_cell.angle_gamma   90.00
#
_symmetry.space_group_name_H-M   'P 1'
#
loop_
_entity.id
_entity.type
_entity.pdbx_description
1 polymer ?
#
loop_
_entity_poly.entity_id
_entity_poly.type
_entity_poly.pdbx_seq_one_letter_code
_entity_poly.pdbx_strand_id
1 'polypeptide(L)'
;DILKGWLATNLAFFIGLSVTGPHHSVQFVNYQLALGITAVMGHLFPVFAGFRGGKGIATLTGMILAVHVQASLLCILVFLLVLLITRYVSLSSIIAGFTFPLSTIFVFHVSIRSIIVYGMCICVLILVTHQKNIERLMKGKESKVNFFKKKAV
;
A
#
# COMPACT_ATOMS: atom_id res chain seq x y z
N ASP A 1 -0.73 -6.05 -10.29
CA ASP A 1 -0.31 -4.89 -9.47
C ASP A 1 0.37 -5.22 -8.15
N ILE A 2 -0.18 -6.13 -7.33
CA ILE A 2 0.51 -6.57 -6.10
C ILE A 2 1.91 -7.11 -6.42
N LEU A 3 1.98 -8.03 -7.39
CA LEU A 3 3.23 -8.69 -7.75
C LEU A 3 4.34 -7.71 -8.18
N LYS A 4 4.02 -6.65 -8.95
CA LYS A 4 5.05 -5.67 -9.35
C LYS A 4 5.58 -4.85 -8.17
N GLY A 5 4.73 -4.52 -7.19
CA GLY A 5 5.16 -3.84 -5.97
C GLY A 5 6.07 -4.74 -5.15
N TRP A 6 5.65 -5.99 -4.95
CA TRP A 6 6.42 -6.99 -4.22
C TRP A 6 7.77 -7.30 -4.89
N LEU A 7 7.78 -7.53 -6.21
CA LEU A 7 8.99 -7.79 -6.98
C LEU A 7 9.94 -6.60 -6.94
N ALA A 8 9.44 -5.39 -7.18
CA ALA A 8 10.28 -4.19 -7.16
C ALA A 8 10.94 -3.99 -5.80
N THR A 9 10.20 -4.13 -4.70
CA THR A 9 10.75 -4.05 -3.35
C THR A 9 11.81 -5.13 -3.10
N ASN A 10 11.59 -6.36 -3.57
CA ASN A 10 12.54 -7.47 -3.41
C ASN A 10 13.75 -7.41 -4.35
N LEU A 11 13.79 -6.50 -5.34
CA LEU A 11 15.00 -6.26 -6.12
C LEU A 11 16.20 -5.88 -5.25
N ALA A 12 15.97 -5.34 -4.03
CA ALA A 12 17.01 -5.07 -3.05
C ALA A 12 17.86 -6.31 -2.69
N PHE A 13 17.29 -7.53 -2.74
CA PHE A 13 18.03 -8.78 -2.50
C PHE A 13 19.04 -9.11 -3.60
N PHE A 14 18.83 -8.61 -4.82
CA PHE A 14 19.74 -8.81 -5.95
C PHE A 14 20.82 -7.72 -6.02
N ILE A 15 20.70 -6.65 -5.25
CA ILE A 15 21.75 -5.64 -5.12
C ILE A 15 22.78 -6.20 -4.13
N GLY A 16 24.06 -6.21 -4.53
CA GLY A 16 25.14 -6.79 -3.72
C GLY A 16 25.18 -6.26 -2.29
N LEU A 17 25.46 -7.14 -1.32
CA LEU A 17 25.54 -6.79 0.11
C LEU A 17 26.55 -5.69 0.42
N SER A 18 27.56 -5.48 -0.43
CA SER A 18 28.49 -4.35 -0.31
C SER A 18 27.81 -2.99 -0.43
N VAL A 19 26.66 -2.92 -1.12
CA VAL A 19 25.91 -1.69 -1.37
C VAL A 19 24.69 -1.58 -0.45
N THR A 20 24.01 -2.69 -0.16
CA THR A 20 22.78 -2.68 0.65
C THR A 20 23.01 -2.96 2.14
N GLY A 21 24.14 -3.57 2.49
CA GLY A 21 24.40 -4.06 3.84
C GLY A 21 23.61 -5.34 4.17
N PRO A 22 23.69 -5.82 5.42
CA PRO A 22 22.93 -6.99 5.88
C PRO A 22 21.42 -6.81 5.71
N HIS A 23 20.67 -7.90 5.52
CA HIS A 23 19.21 -7.89 5.25
C HIS A 23 18.34 -7.24 6.35
N HIS A 24 18.87 -7.04 7.55
CA HIS A 24 18.18 -6.36 8.66
C HIS A 24 18.73 -4.95 8.95
N SER A 25 19.67 -4.49 8.12
CA SER A 25 20.23 -3.15 8.27
C SER A 25 19.23 -2.09 7.81
N VAL A 26 19.34 -0.90 8.42
CA VAL A 26 18.55 0.27 8.01
C VAL A 26 18.78 0.60 6.53
N GLN A 27 20.00 0.39 6.04
CA GLN A 27 20.38 0.61 4.65
C GLN A 27 19.62 -0.31 3.69
N PHE A 28 19.57 -1.61 3.98
CA PHE A 28 18.83 -2.58 3.16
C PHE A 28 17.34 -2.22 3.06
N VAL A 29 16.73 -1.90 4.21
CA VAL A 29 15.32 -1.49 4.27
C VAL A 29 15.08 -0.19 3.50
N ASN A 30 16.01 0.77 3.54
CA ASN A 30 15.90 1.99 2.74
C ASN A 30 15.88 1.69 1.24
N TYR A 31 16.70 0.75 0.76
CA TYR A 31 16.68 0.32 -0.64
C TYR A 31 15.35 -0.36 -1.00
N GLN A 32 14.85 -1.25 -0.16
CA GLN A 32 13.53 -1.87 -0.36
C GLN A 32 12.42 -0.81 -0.50
N LEU A 33 12.40 0.17 0.41
CA LEU A 33 11.40 1.24 0.39
C LEU A 33 11.54 2.13 -0.86
N ALA A 34 12.76 2.51 -1.24
CA ALA A 34 13.01 3.32 -2.43
C ALA A 34 12.55 2.62 -3.72
N LEU A 35 12.88 1.34 -3.88
CA LEU A 35 12.48 0.55 -5.05
C LEU A 35 10.97 0.33 -5.09
N GLY A 36 10.36 0.01 -3.94
CA GLY A 36 8.92 -0.14 -3.81
C GLY A 36 8.15 1.13 -4.16
N ILE A 37 8.61 2.29 -3.68
CA ILE A 37 8.02 3.60 -3.99
C ILE A 37 8.16 3.91 -5.47
N THR A 38 9.31 3.61 -6.08
CA THR A 38 9.49 3.78 -7.53
C THR A 38 8.44 3.00 -8.32
N ALA A 39 8.12 1.77 -7.91
CA ALA A 39 7.04 0.99 -8.53
C ALA A 39 5.64 1.56 -8.28
N VAL A 40 5.38 2.11 -7.09
CA VAL A 40 4.12 2.80 -6.77
C VAL A 40 3.96 4.06 -7.62
N MET A 41 5.00 4.87 -7.73
CA MET A 41 5.05 6.06 -8.57
C MET A 41 4.84 5.72 -10.04
N GLY A 42 5.51 4.68 -10.55
CA GLY A 42 5.32 4.21 -11.92
C GLY A 42 3.91 3.68 -12.21
N HIS A 43 3.17 3.23 -11.19
CA HIS A 43 1.76 2.87 -11.36
C HIS A 43 0.80 4.06 -11.27
N LEU A 44 1.14 5.08 -10.48
CA LEU A 44 0.35 6.31 -10.36
C LEU A 44 0.51 7.19 -11.61
N PHE A 45 1.72 7.27 -12.14
CA PHE A 45 2.07 8.08 -13.30
C PHE A 45 2.82 7.23 -14.34
N PRO A 46 2.16 6.24 -14.95
CA PRO A 46 2.76 5.38 -15.96
C PRO A 46 3.10 6.17 -17.22
N VAL A 47 4.39 6.22 -17.57
CA VAL A 47 4.90 6.92 -18.76
C VAL A 47 4.21 6.39 -20.03
N PHE A 48 4.02 5.08 -20.13
CA PHE A 48 3.41 4.41 -21.29
C PHE A 48 1.91 4.65 -21.45
N ALA A 49 1.23 5.24 -20.45
CA ALA A 49 -0.19 5.58 -20.52
C ALA A 49 -0.43 7.09 -20.32
N GLY A 50 0.53 7.91 -20.74
CA GLY A 50 0.42 9.38 -20.68
C GLY A 50 0.24 9.91 -19.26
N PHE A 51 0.90 9.28 -18.29
CA PHE A 51 0.84 9.61 -16.86
C PHE A 51 -0.57 9.48 -16.24
N ARG A 52 -1.45 8.67 -16.84
CA ARG A 52 -2.79 8.37 -16.30
C ARG A 52 -2.82 6.98 -15.66
N GLY A 53 -2.51 6.92 -14.38
CA GLY A 53 -2.42 5.67 -13.62
C GLY A 53 -3.63 5.36 -12.74
N GLY A 54 -3.49 4.27 -11.99
CA GLY A 54 -4.43 3.85 -10.95
C GLY A 54 -4.11 4.47 -9.59
N LYS A 55 -4.85 4.08 -8.54
CA LYS A 55 -4.66 4.62 -7.18
C LYS A 55 -3.50 4.01 -6.39
N GLY A 56 -2.84 2.98 -6.90
CA GLY A 56 -1.66 2.41 -6.25
C GLY A 56 -1.90 1.47 -5.07
N ILE A 57 -3.13 1.25 -4.61
CA ILE A 57 -3.40 0.40 -3.44
C ILE A 57 -2.82 -1.01 -3.58
N ALA A 58 -3.07 -1.70 -4.69
CA ALA A 58 -2.52 -3.04 -4.90
C ALA A 58 -0.98 -3.05 -4.94
N THR A 59 -0.36 -2.06 -5.58
CA THR A 59 1.11 -1.93 -5.63
C THR A 59 1.68 -1.64 -4.24
N LEU A 60 1.03 -0.77 -3.46
CA LEU A 60 1.37 -0.48 -2.07
C LEU A 60 1.27 -1.73 -1.20
N THR A 61 0.20 -2.53 -1.35
CA THR A 61 0.06 -3.81 -0.64
C THR A 61 1.23 -4.74 -0.94
N GLY A 62 1.65 -4.87 -2.20
CA GLY A 62 2.81 -5.68 -2.57
C GLY A 62 4.12 -5.17 -1.95
N MET A 63 4.31 -3.84 -1.93
CA MET A 63 5.48 -3.22 -1.31
C MET A 63 5.52 -3.48 0.19
N ILE A 64 4.44 -3.21 0.93
CA ILE A 64 4.44 -3.42 2.40
C ILE A 64 4.51 -4.90 2.76
N LEU A 65 4.00 -5.81 1.92
CA LEU A 65 4.14 -7.25 2.10
C LEU A 65 5.60 -7.70 2.01
N ALA A 66 6.39 -7.10 1.11
CA ALA A 66 7.82 -7.37 1.01
C ALA A 66 8.65 -6.75 2.15
N VAL A 67 8.22 -5.61 2.70
CA VAL A 67 8.93 -4.94 3.81
C VAL A 67 8.59 -5.56 5.16
N HIS A 68 7.31 -5.79 5.45
CA HIS A 68 6.87 -6.25 6.76
C HIS A 68 5.59 -7.10 6.64
N VAL A 69 5.77 -8.42 6.56
CA VAL A 69 4.67 -9.38 6.32
C VAL A 69 3.58 -9.27 7.39
N GLN A 70 3.91 -9.26 8.68
CA GLN A 70 2.89 -9.23 9.74
C GLN A 70 2.01 -7.96 9.70
N ALA A 71 2.62 -6.78 9.54
CA ALA A 71 1.88 -5.52 9.38
C ALA A 71 1.01 -5.52 8.13
N SER A 72 1.50 -6.08 7.01
CA SER A 72 0.72 -6.19 5.79
C SER A 72 -0.52 -7.09 5.93
N LEU A 73 -0.38 -8.22 6.64
CA LEU A 73 -1.50 -9.13 6.92
C LEU A 73 -2.56 -8.45 7.78
N LEU A 74 -2.15 -7.67 8.78
CA LEU A 74 -3.07 -6.87 9.58
C LEU A 74 -3.80 -5.82 8.72
N CYS A 75 -3.10 -5.16 7.79
CA CYS A 75 -3.73 -4.21 6.87
C CYS A 75 -4.76 -4.89 5.95
N ILE A 76 -4.44 -6.09 5.44
CA ILE A 76 -5.37 -6.89 4.63
C ILE A 76 -6.59 -7.31 5.46
N LEU A 77 -6.37 -7.72 6.71
CA LEU A 77 -7.46 -8.09 7.61
C LEU A 77 -8.39 -6.89 7.86
N VAL A 78 -7.84 -5.73 8.22
CA VAL A 78 -8.62 -4.50 8.43
C VAL A 78 -9.35 -4.08 7.15
N PHE A 79 -8.68 -4.15 6.00
CA PHE A 79 -9.30 -3.88 4.71
C PHE A 79 -10.54 -4.75 4.48
N LEU A 80 -10.40 -6.08 4.69
CA LEU A 80 -11.49 -7.03 4.48
C LEU A 80 -12.64 -6.80 5.47
N LEU A 81 -12.33 -6.57 6.75
CA LEU A 81 -13.36 -6.30 7.77
C LEU A 81 -14.16 -5.04 7.44
N VAL A 82 -13.48 -3.93 7.13
CA VAL A 82 -14.15 -2.68 6.74
C VAL A 82 -14.94 -2.88 5.44
N LEU A 83 -14.41 -3.67 4.50
CA LEU A 83 -15.08 -3.90 3.22
C LEU A 83 -16.37 -4.70 3.40
N LEU A 84 -16.36 -5.72 4.23
CA LEU A 84 -17.53 -6.56 4.51
C LEU A 84 -18.62 -5.77 5.24
N ILE A 85 -18.25 -4.91 6.20
CA ILE A 85 -19.19 -4.10 6.98
C ILE A 85 -19.76 -2.96 6.13
N THR A 86 -18.90 -2.18 5.47
CA THR A 86 -19.30 -0.91 4.83
C THR A 86 -19.65 -1.04 3.36
N ARG A 87 -19.14 -2.10 2.71
CA ARG A 87 -19.20 -2.33 1.26
C ARG A 87 -18.49 -1.27 0.42
N TYR A 88 -17.67 -0.40 1.02
CA TYR A 88 -16.91 0.64 0.30
C TYR A 88 -15.43 0.25 0.16
N VAL A 89 -14.97 -0.05 -1.06
CA VAL A 89 -13.55 -0.36 -1.34
C VAL A 89 -12.64 0.82 -1.00
N SER A 90 -13.07 2.04 -1.30
CA SER A 90 -12.31 3.26 -1.04
C SER A 90 -12.10 3.49 0.45
N LEU A 91 -13.16 3.36 1.25
CA LEU A 91 -13.07 3.49 2.70
C LEU A 91 -12.15 2.42 3.30
N SER A 92 -12.31 1.16 2.91
CA SER A 92 -11.43 0.07 3.34
C SER A 92 -9.97 0.34 3.00
N SER A 93 -9.70 0.84 1.80
CA SER A 93 -8.33 1.16 1.35
C SER A 93 -7.71 2.27 2.19
N ILE A 94 -8.48 3.32 2.50
CA ILE A 94 -8.02 4.44 3.34
C ILE A 94 -7.70 3.91 4.74
N ILE A 95 -8.64 3.21 5.39
CA ILE A 95 -8.44 2.73 6.77
C ILE A 95 -7.26 1.74 6.85
N ALA A 96 -7.13 0.82 5.89
CA ALA A 96 -5.99 -0.08 5.82
C ALA A 96 -4.66 0.66 5.61
N GLY A 97 -4.68 1.73 4.82
CA GLY A 97 -3.53 2.63 4.64
C GLY A 97 -3.04 3.24 5.95
N PHE A 98 -3.96 3.76 6.78
CA PHE A 98 -3.64 4.30 8.09
C PHE A 98 -3.25 3.22 9.12
N THR A 99 -3.79 2.02 8.97
CA THR A 99 -3.45 0.88 9.83
C THR A 99 -1.97 0.51 9.72
N PHE A 100 -1.34 0.70 8.56
CA PHE A 100 0.07 0.36 8.37
C PHE A 100 1.00 1.10 9.36
N PRO A 101 1.15 2.43 9.34
CA PRO A 101 2.03 3.13 10.28
C PRO A 101 1.59 2.93 11.74
N LEU A 102 0.29 2.91 12.02
CA LEU A 102 -0.22 2.69 13.38
C LEU A 102 0.20 1.33 13.93
N SER A 103 0.09 0.27 13.12
CA SER A 103 0.50 -1.07 13.53
C SER A 103 2.00 -1.18 13.72
N THR A 104 2.80 -0.54 12.85
CA THR A 104 4.26 -0.57 13.00
C THR A 104 4.74 0.16 14.26
N ILE A 105 4.03 1.20 14.70
CA ILE A 105 4.35 1.97 15.91
C ILE A 105 3.85 1.28 17.18
N PHE A 106 2.56 0.93 17.22
CA PHE A 106 1.88 0.55 18.46
C PHE A 106 1.74 -0.97 18.67
N VAL A 107 1.81 -1.78 17.61
CA VAL A 107 1.60 -3.23 17.69
C VAL A 107 2.91 -3.98 17.57
N PHE A 108 3.71 -3.64 16.55
CA PHE A 108 4.96 -4.35 16.24
C PHE A 108 6.22 -3.65 16.76
N HIS A 109 6.10 -2.43 17.28
CA HIS A 109 7.20 -1.64 17.85
C HIS A 109 8.47 -1.64 16.97
N VAL A 110 8.30 -1.37 15.68
CA VAL A 110 9.38 -1.40 14.69
C VAL A 110 10.40 -0.31 14.99
N SER A 111 11.67 -0.69 15.22
CA SER A 111 12.76 0.23 15.57
C SER A 111 13.31 1.04 14.39
N ILE A 112 13.06 0.60 13.16
CA ILE A 112 13.57 1.23 11.94
C ILE A 112 12.72 2.45 11.59
N ARG A 113 13.22 3.64 11.94
CA ARG A 113 12.53 4.93 11.73
C ARG A 113 12.08 5.17 10.28
N SER A 114 12.84 4.69 9.29
CA SER A 114 12.48 4.82 7.87
C SER A 114 11.12 4.20 7.56
N ILE A 115 10.81 3.01 8.11
CA ILE A 115 9.50 2.35 7.88
C ILE A 115 8.36 3.24 8.36
N ILE A 116 8.53 3.91 9.49
CA ILE A 116 7.53 4.83 10.06
C ILE A 116 7.35 6.06 9.15
N VAL A 117 8.46 6.71 8.77
CA VAL A 117 8.44 7.90 7.91
C VAL A 117 7.76 7.59 6.58
N TYR A 118 8.17 6.51 5.92
CA TYR A 118 7.56 6.09 4.66
C TYR A 118 6.12 5.64 4.83
N GLY A 119 5.76 4.99 5.95
CA GLY A 119 4.39 4.68 6.31
C GLY A 119 3.51 5.94 6.39
N MET A 120 4.02 7.03 6.97
CA MET A 120 3.31 8.32 6.99
C MET A 120 3.18 8.92 5.59
N CYS A 121 4.21 8.82 4.74
CA CYS A 121 4.11 9.24 3.34
C CYS A 121 3.03 8.46 2.56
N ILE A 122 2.87 7.16 2.83
CA ILE A 122 1.82 6.33 2.24
C ILE A 122 0.43 6.86 2.64
N CYS A 123 0.21 7.26 3.90
CA CYS A 123 -1.04 7.86 4.32
C CYS A 123 -1.39 9.11 3.51
N VAL A 124 -0.41 10.01 3.34
CA VAL A 124 -0.58 11.23 2.53
C VAL A 124 -0.92 10.86 1.08
N LEU A 125 -0.18 9.92 0.50
CA LEU A 125 -0.40 9.46 -0.88
C LEU A 125 -1.79 8.86 -1.06
N ILE A 126 -2.26 8.07 -0.10
CA ILE A 126 -3.60 7.47 -0.13
C ILE A 126 -4.68 8.55 -0.08
N LEU A 127 -4.54 9.56 0.77
CA LEU A 127 -5.48 10.68 0.84
C LEU A 127 -5.54 11.43 -0.50
N VAL A 128 -4.40 11.75 -1.09
CA VAL A 128 -4.32 12.46 -2.38
C VAL A 128 -4.96 11.64 -3.51
N THR A 129 -4.67 10.34 -3.58
CA THR A 129 -5.21 9.44 -4.61
C THR A 129 -6.69 9.14 -4.43
N HIS A 130 -7.23 9.29 -3.21
CA HIS A 130 -8.62 9.03 -2.87
C HIS A 130 -9.48 10.28 -2.71
N GLN A 131 -8.96 11.48 -2.97
CA GLN A 131 -9.70 12.74 -2.81
C GLN A 131 -11.13 12.72 -3.42
N LYS A 132 -11.28 12.22 -4.65
CA LYS A 132 -12.58 12.11 -5.34
C LYS A 132 -13.51 11.08 -4.69
N ASN A 133 -12.94 10.03 -4.11
CA ASN A 133 -13.70 9.00 -3.41
C ASN A 133 -14.14 9.47 -2.03
N ILE A 134 -13.29 10.23 -1.34
CA ILE A 134 -13.64 10.88 -0.07
C ILE A 134 -14.80 11.85 -0.30
N GLU A 135 -14.74 12.66 -1.35
CA GLU A 135 -15.84 13.57 -1.71
C GLU A 135 -17.15 12.81 -1.99
N ARG A 136 -17.09 11.69 -2.72
CA ARG A 136 -18.26 10.84 -2.97
C ARG A 136 -18.78 10.16 -1.72
N LEU A 137 -17.90 9.72 -0.81
CA LEU A 137 -18.28 9.15 0.49
C LEU A 137 -19.05 10.17 1.33
N MET A 138 -18.53 11.41 1.43
CA MET A 138 -19.20 12.50 2.14
C MET A 138 -20.56 12.85 1.53
N LYS A 139 -20.70 12.74 0.20
CA LYS A 139 -21.96 12.97 -0.52
C LYS A 139 -22.89 11.75 -0.54
N GLY A 140 -22.50 10.61 0.04
CA GLY A 140 -23.26 9.35 -0.02
C GLY A 140 -23.38 8.75 -1.43
N LYS A 141 -22.52 9.16 -2.38
CA LYS A 141 -22.54 8.76 -3.80
C LYS A 141 -21.46 7.74 -4.16
N GLU A 142 -20.71 7.24 -3.19
CA GLU A 142 -19.66 6.25 -3.43
C GLU A 142 -20.27 4.88 -3.79
N SER A 143 -19.64 4.20 -4.75
CA SER A 143 -20.10 2.88 -5.19
C SER A 143 -19.89 1.82 -4.11
N LYS A 144 -20.94 1.05 -3.83
CA LYS A 144 -20.89 -0.12 -2.95
C LYS A 144 -20.59 -1.39 -3.73
N VAL A 145 -19.79 -2.26 -3.14
CA VAL A 145 -19.58 -3.63 -3.64
C VAL A 145 -20.85 -4.44 -3.41
N ASN A 146 -21.37 -5.00 -4.51
CA ASN A 146 -22.45 -5.96 -4.46
C ASN A 146 -21.86 -7.37 -4.52
N PHE A 147 -21.88 -8.07 -3.38
CA PHE A 147 -21.38 -9.45 -3.30
C PHE A 147 -22.26 -10.47 -4.05
N PHE A 148 -23.52 -10.13 -4.34
CA PHE A 148 -24.52 -11.03 -4.92
C PHE A 148 -24.92 -10.67 -6.35
N LYS A 149 -23.97 -10.30 -7.22
CA LYS A 149 -24.28 -10.21 -8.66
C LYS A 149 -24.51 -11.64 -9.20
N LYS A 150 -25.77 -12.08 -9.33
CA LYS A 150 -26.12 -13.20 -10.22
C LYS A 150 -25.53 -12.89 -11.60
N LYS A 151 -24.74 -13.80 -12.15
CA LYS A 151 -24.43 -13.80 -13.59
C LYS A 151 -25.77 -13.77 -14.32
N ALA A 152 -26.05 -12.71 -15.07
CA ALA A 152 -27.03 -12.80 -16.13
C ALA A 152 -26.46 -13.82 -17.13
N VAL A 153 -27.11 -14.97 -17.22
CA VAL A 153 -26.93 -15.94 -18.30
C VAL A 153 -27.72 -15.42 -19.49
#